data_AF-A0A5J6UIG1-F1
#
_entry.id   AF-A0A5J6UIG1-F1
#
_cell.length_a   1.000
_cell.length_b   1.000
_cell.length_c   1.000
_cell.angle_alpha   90.00
_cell.angle_beta   90.00
_cell.angle_gamma   90.00
#
_symmetry.space_group_name_H-M   'P 1'
#
loop_
_entity.id
_entity.type
_entity.pdbx_description
1 polymer ?
#
loop_
_entity_poly.entity_id
_entity_poly.type
_entity_poly.pdbx_seq_one_letter_code
_entity_poly.pdbx_strand_id
1 'polypeptide(L)'
;MRGDAGRLRDWVLGTCQDLGLPLRHDEDDFFEAGGTSLSAAKLIGRAEEEFGEDALPPEALFEGSTVGELVATLARHVPATARDREG
;
A
#
# COMPACT_ATOMS: atom_id res chain seq x y z
N MET A 1 -2.80 17.76 10.95
CA MET A 1 -3.43 16.88 9.94
C MET A 1 -2.52 15.67 9.67
N ARG A 2 -2.14 14.91 10.71
CA ARG A 2 -1.10 13.85 10.64
C ARG A 2 -1.70 12.43 10.79
N GLY A 3 -2.98 12.27 10.43
CA GLY A 3 -3.77 11.07 10.74
C GLY A 3 -3.82 10.05 9.59
N ASP A 4 -3.89 10.50 8.35
CA ASP A 4 -4.17 9.61 7.21
C ASP A 4 -2.92 8.88 6.72
N ALA A 5 -1.77 9.56 6.62
CA ALA A 5 -0.50 8.93 6.24
C ALA A 5 -0.06 7.83 7.23
N GLY A 6 -0.30 8.03 8.53
CA GLY A 6 0.03 7.02 9.54
C GLY A 6 -0.83 5.76 9.44
N ARG A 7 -2.12 5.92 9.12
CA ARG A 7 -3.04 4.79 8.89
C ARG A 7 -2.66 4.03 7.62
N LEU A 8 -2.40 4.73 6.53
CA LEU A 8 -1.98 4.10 5.27
C LEU A 8 -0.68 3.32 5.45
N ARG A 9 0.28 3.88 6.18
CA ARG A 9 1.52 3.20 6.54
C ARG A 9 1.28 1.91 7.31
N ASP A 10 0.44 1.96 8.34
CA ASP A 10 0.12 0.79 9.16
C ASP A 10 -0.55 -0.30 8.32
N TRP A 11 -1.47 0.10 7.42
CA TRP A 11 -2.14 -0.80 6.49
C TRP A 11 -1.17 -1.45 5.49
N VAL A 12 -0.26 -0.68 4.88
CA VAL A 12 0.75 -1.20 3.94
C VAL A 12 1.64 -2.20 4.65
N LEU A 13 2.18 -1.84 5.82
CA LEU A 13 3.05 -2.74 6.60
C LEU A 13 2.30 -3.99 7.05
N GLY A 14 1.06 -3.88 7.51
CA GLY A 14 0.24 -5.01 7.92
C GLY A 14 -0.06 -5.96 6.76
N THR A 15 -0.42 -5.42 5.61
CA THR A 15 -0.73 -6.21 4.41
C THR A 15 0.52 -6.90 3.89
N CYS A 16 1.67 -6.22 3.83
CA CYS A 16 2.94 -6.82 3.46
C CYS A 16 3.35 -7.96 4.42
N GLN A 17 3.13 -7.80 5.73
CA GLN A 17 3.39 -8.87 6.71
C GLN A 17 2.50 -10.10 6.48
N ASP A 18 1.21 -9.90 6.16
CA ASP A 18 0.30 -11.01 5.82
C ASP A 18 0.71 -11.73 4.53
N LEU A 19 1.31 -10.99 3.59
CA LEU A 19 1.93 -11.54 2.39
C LEU A 19 3.28 -12.26 2.66
N GLY A 20 3.76 -12.25 3.91
CA GLY A 20 5.00 -12.89 4.33
C GLY A 20 6.26 -12.05 4.13
N LEU A 21 6.12 -10.73 3.92
CA LEU A 21 7.24 -9.82 3.71
C LEU A 21 7.69 -9.16 5.03
N PRO A 22 9.00 -9.17 5.35
CA PRO A 22 9.53 -8.62 6.60
C PRO A 22 9.69 -7.08 6.59
N LEU A 23 8.80 -6.36 5.90
CA LEU A 23 8.81 -4.89 5.82
C LEU A 23 8.42 -4.27 7.18
N ARG A 24 9.19 -3.29 7.66
CA ARG A 24 8.97 -2.62 8.97
C ARG A 24 9.14 -1.09 8.93
N HIS A 25 9.97 -0.61 8.02
CA HIS A 25 10.38 0.78 7.87
C HIS A 25 9.89 1.35 6.54
N ASP A 26 9.83 2.67 6.46
CA ASP A 26 9.44 3.38 5.22
C ASP A 26 10.45 3.16 4.09
N GLU A 27 11.72 2.99 4.47
CA GLU A 27 12.85 2.79 3.57
C GLU A 27 12.99 1.33 3.11
N ASP A 28 12.20 0.40 3.68
CA ASP A 28 12.27 -0.98 3.24
C ASP A 28 11.64 -1.14 1.86
N ASP A 29 12.39 -1.79 0.98
CA ASP A 29 12.01 -2.05 -0.40
C ASP A 29 11.20 -3.35 -0.52
N PHE A 30 10.02 -3.27 -1.14
CA PHE A 30 9.11 -4.41 -1.32
C PHE A 30 9.78 -5.58 -2.04
N PHE A 31 10.50 -5.32 -3.13
CA PHE A 31 11.19 -6.38 -3.88
C PHE A 31 12.43 -6.89 -3.13
N GLU A 32 13.17 -6.03 -2.43
CA GLU A 32 14.33 -6.44 -1.64
C GLU A 32 13.93 -7.35 -0.46
N ALA A 33 12.75 -7.09 0.12
CA ALA A 33 12.16 -7.91 1.17
C ALA A 33 11.61 -9.27 0.68
N GLY A 34 11.69 -9.57 -0.62
CA GLY A 34 11.18 -10.81 -1.22
C GLY A 34 9.81 -10.67 -1.90
N GLY A 35 9.37 -9.44 -2.16
CA GLY A 35 8.17 -9.15 -2.94
C GLY A 35 8.28 -9.70 -4.35
N THR A 36 7.19 -10.31 -4.83
CA THR A 36 7.08 -10.85 -6.20
C THR A 36 5.88 -10.25 -6.90
N SER A 37 5.75 -10.46 -8.21
CA SER A 37 4.57 -10.05 -8.98
C SER A 37 3.26 -10.56 -8.37
N LEU A 38 3.27 -11.75 -7.75
CA LEU A 38 2.09 -12.30 -7.07
C LEU A 38 1.76 -11.52 -5.80
N SER A 39 2.77 -11.22 -4.98
CA SER A 39 2.58 -10.41 -3.77
C SER A 39 2.14 -9.00 -4.13
N ALA A 40 2.70 -8.41 -5.20
CA ALA A 40 2.32 -7.11 -5.71
C ALA A 40 0.87 -7.08 -6.18
N ALA A 41 0.45 -8.06 -7.00
CA ALA A 41 -0.94 -8.19 -7.44
C ALA A 41 -1.91 -8.36 -6.26
N LYS A 42 -1.53 -9.12 -5.22
CA LYS A 42 -2.33 -9.26 -4.00
C LYS A 42 -2.43 -7.96 -3.19
N LEU A 43 -1.32 -7.22 -3.07
CA LEU A 43 -1.28 -5.92 -2.39
C LEU A 43 -2.18 -4.91 -3.11
N ILE A 44 -2.08 -4.85 -4.45
CA ILE A 44 -2.92 -4.00 -5.30
C ILE A 44 -4.40 -4.37 -5.11
N GLY A 45 -4.76 -5.65 -5.27
CA GLY A 45 -6.16 -6.07 -5.10
C GLY A 45 -6.74 -5.70 -3.74
N ARG A 46 -5.97 -5.90 -2.65
CA ARG A 46 -6.40 -5.48 -1.31
C ARG A 46 -6.51 -3.96 -1.16
N ALA A 47 -5.60 -3.20 -1.77
CA ALA A 47 -5.67 -1.75 -1.76
C ALA A 47 -6.93 -1.26 -2.48
N GLU A 48 -7.28 -1.90 -3.60
CA GLU A 48 -8.48 -1.59 -4.37
C GLU A 48 -9.76 -1.94 -3.60
N GLU A 49 -9.77 -3.06 -2.89
CA GLU A 49 -10.89 -3.47 -2.03
C GLU A 49 -11.10 -2.52 -0.84
N GLU A 50 -10.02 -2.07 -0.19
CA GLU A 50 -10.09 -1.22 1.01
C GLU A 50 -10.30 0.27 0.67
N PHE A 51 -9.63 0.77 -0.36
CA PHE A 51 -9.56 2.21 -0.63
C PHE A 51 -10.21 2.66 -1.95
N GLY A 52 -10.61 1.71 -2.79
CA GLY A 52 -11.26 1.94 -4.09
C GLY A 52 -10.36 1.63 -5.28
N GLU A 53 -11.00 1.47 -6.44
CA GLU A 53 -10.33 1.23 -7.73
C GLU A 53 -9.22 2.25 -7.98
N ASP A 54 -8.07 1.79 -8.51
CA ASP A 54 -6.88 2.60 -8.80
C ASP A 54 -6.15 3.19 -7.56
N ALA A 55 -6.43 2.72 -6.35
CA ALA A 55 -5.73 3.18 -5.13
C ALA A 55 -4.21 2.95 -5.18
N LEU A 56 -3.78 1.84 -5.79
CA LEU A 56 -2.36 1.50 -5.95
C LEU A 56 -2.07 1.00 -7.37
N PRO A 57 -1.63 1.87 -8.31
CA PRO A 57 -1.29 1.45 -9.65
C PRO A 57 -0.04 0.57 -9.66
N PRO A 58 0.02 -0.47 -10.51
CA PRO A 58 1.18 -1.36 -10.60
C PRO A 58 2.45 -0.62 -11.04
N GLU A 59 2.31 0.44 -11.84
CA GLU A 59 3.40 1.30 -12.29
C GLU A 59 4.12 1.94 -11.09
N ALA A 60 3.37 2.41 -10.08
CA ALA A 60 3.96 2.99 -8.88
C ALA A 60 4.75 1.97 -8.05
N LEU A 61 4.33 0.70 -8.04
CA LEU A 61 5.11 -0.37 -7.42
C LEU A 61 6.44 -0.61 -8.13
N PHE A 62 6.52 -0.42 -9.45
CA PHE A 62 7.76 -0.56 -10.21
C PHE A 62 8.65 0.69 -10.18
N GLU A 63 8.06 1.88 -10.08
CA GLU A 63 8.78 3.16 -10.00
C GLU A 63 9.29 3.47 -8.58
N GLY A 64 8.53 3.12 -7.55
CA GLY A 64 8.79 3.39 -6.15
C GLY A 64 8.39 2.21 -5.28
N SER A 65 9.32 1.27 -5.08
CA SER A 65 9.04 0.01 -4.37
C SER A 65 9.20 0.11 -2.85
N THR A 66 9.55 1.27 -2.31
CA THR A 66 9.68 1.49 -0.87
C THR A 66 8.32 1.68 -0.21
N VAL A 67 8.19 1.27 1.05
CA VAL A 67 6.94 1.48 1.82
C VAL A 67 6.52 2.95 1.83
N GLY A 68 7.46 3.89 1.94
CA GLY A 68 7.14 5.33 1.93
C GLY A 68 6.55 5.84 0.62
N GLU A 69 7.07 5.39 -0.52
CA GLU A 69 6.53 5.70 -1.85
C GLU A 69 5.13 5.09 -2.05
N LEU A 70 4.91 3.87 -1.59
CA LEU A 70 3.59 3.22 -1.63
C LEU A 70 2.57 3.98 -0.80
N VAL A 71 2.93 4.40 0.42
CA VAL A 71 2.08 5.21 1.29
C VAL A 71 1.78 6.57 0.66
N ALA A 72 2.78 7.22 0.06
CA ALA A 72 2.59 8.49 -0.63
C ALA A 72 1.68 8.34 -1.85
N THR A 73 1.80 7.23 -2.58
CA THR A 73 0.95 6.90 -3.73
C THR A 73 -0.50 6.70 -3.31
N LEU A 74 -0.73 5.87 -2.28
CA LEU A 74 -2.06 5.69 -1.69
C LEU A 74 -2.63 7.02 -1.22
N ALA A 75 -1.85 7.85 -0.52
CA ALA A 75 -2.32 9.14 -0.03
C ALA A 75 -2.74 10.11 -1.17
N ARG A 76 -2.23 9.92 -2.38
CA ARG A 76 -2.60 10.71 -3.58
C ARG A 76 -3.87 10.19 -4.25
N HIS A 77 -4.07 8.87 -4.25
CA HIS A 77 -5.15 8.22 -4.99
C HIS A 77 -6.38 7.95 -4.14
N VAL A 78 -6.21 7.72 -2.83
CA VAL A 78 -7.31 7.48 -1.91
C VAL A 78 -7.96 8.81 -1.55
N PRO A 79 -9.18 9.10 -2.04
CA PRO A 79 -9.88 10.32 -1.66
C PRO A 79 -10.31 10.22 -0.19
N ALA A 80 -10.27 11.33 0.55
CA ALA A 80 -10.68 11.38 1.96
C ALA A 80 -12.13 10.90 2.22
N THR A 81 -12.92 10.75 1.14
CA THR A 81 -14.33 10.34 1.14
C THR A 81 -14.56 8.85 0.86
N ALA A 82 -13.52 8.03 0.59
CA ALA A 82 -13.66 6.57 0.43
C ALA A 82 -14.01 5.85 1.75
N ARG A 83 -14.14 6.62 2.84
CA ARG A 83 -14.21 6.20 4.25
C ARG A 83 -15.57 5.60 4.67
N ASP A 84 -16.50 5.42 3.74
CA ASP A 84 -17.92 5.12 4.00
C ASP A 84 -18.43 3.89 3.21
N ARG A 85 -17.56 2.97 2.78
CA ARG A 85 -17.98 1.77 2.03
C ARG A 85 -17.83 0.46 2.80
N GLU A 86 -18.35 0.45 4.03
CA GLU A 86 -18.87 -0.78 4.65
C GLU A 86 -20.33 -0.53 5.03
N GLY A 87 -21.25 -1.04 4.20
CA GLY A 87 -22.70 -1.01 4.38
C GLY A 87 -23.31 -2.30 3.86
#